data_AF-A0AAW1JYE7-F1
#
_entry.id   AF-A0AAW1JYE7-F1
#
_cell.length_a   1.000
_cell.length_b   1.000
_cell.length_c   1.000
_cell.angle_alpha   90.00
_cell.angle_beta   90.00
_cell.angle_gamma   90.00
#
_symmetry.space_group_name_H-M   'P 1'
#
loop_
_entity.id
_entity.type
_entity.pdbx_description
1 polymer ?
#
loop_
_entity_poly.entity_id
_entity_poly.type
_entity_poly.pdbx_seq_one_letter_code
_entity_poly.pdbx_strand_id
1 'polypeptide(L)' 'MKGVLVVTAIMLCTNIVLADCPIDCPLENDPVCGKDSDGNQYTYENTCFLGIATCNDPGITFVKKGRC' A
#
# COMPACT_ATOMS: atom_id res chain seq x y z
N MET A 1 8.07 22.09 8.68
CA MET A 1 9.07 22.03 7.60
C MET A 1 9.11 20.62 7.04
N LYS A 2 8.18 20.30 6.15
CA LYS A 2 8.21 19.17 5.21
C LYS A 2 7.92 19.83 3.87
N GLY A 3 8.88 19.72 2.95
CA GLY A 3 9.08 20.65 1.84
C GLY A 3 7.84 20.86 0.97
N VAL A 4 7.33 22.09 0.99
CA VAL A 4 6.58 22.65 -0.15
C VAL A 4 7.63 22.92 -1.22
N LEU A 5 7.86 21.97 -2.13
CA LEU A 5 8.67 22.22 -3.32
C LEU A 5 7.76 22.75 -4.42
N VAL A 6 7.73 24.09 -4.46
CA VAL A 6 7.25 24.97 -5.52
C VAL A 6 7.42 24.31 -6.90
N VAL A 7 6.32 23.84 -7.50
CA VAL A 7 6.30 23.54 -8.94
C VAL A 7 6.29 24.90 -9.65
N THR A 8 7.48 25.45 -9.88
CA THR A 8 7.69 26.69 -10.61
C THR A 8 7.23 26.51 -12.06
N ALA A 9 6.76 27.60 -12.65
CA ALA A 9 6.03 27.72 -13.93
C ALA A 9 6.80 27.30 -15.21
N ILE A 10 7.52 26.17 -15.20
CA ILE A 10 8.12 25.58 -16.39
C ILE A 10 7.50 24.20 -16.60
N MET A 11 6.62 24.15 -17.60
CA MET A 11 6.24 22.94 -18.32
C MET A 11 7.49 22.17 -18.75
N LEU A 12 7.99 21.31 -17.89
CA LEU A 12 8.65 20.10 -18.33
C LEU A 12 7.56 19.03 -18.36
N CYS A 13 7.23 18.53 -19.55
CA CYS A 13 6.35 17.38 -19.77
C CYS A 13 6.95 16.08 -19.22
N THR A 14 7.58 16.13 -18.06
CA THR A 14 7.95 14.94 -17.31
C THR A 14 6.67 14.46 -16.67
N ASN A 15 6.11 13.37 -17.20
CA ASN A 15 5.12 12.57 -16.49
C ASN A 15 5.74 12.20 -15.14
N ILE A 16 5.50 12.99 -14.11
CA ILE A 16 5.70 12.56 -12.73
C ILE A 16 4.55 11.60 -12.50
N VAL A 17 4.72 10.35 -12.92
CA VAL A 17 3.90 9.25 -12.44
C VAL A 17 4.35 9.04 -11.01
N LEU A 18 3.78 9.84 -10.09
CA LEU A 18 3.79 9.48 -8.69
C LEU A 18 3.05 8.15 -8.64
N ALA A 19 3.76 7.06 -8.37
CA ALA A 19 3.18 5.74 -8.30
C ALA A 19 2.33 5.69 -7.02
N ASP A 20 1.08 6.14 -7.13
CA ASP A 20 0.13 6.11 -6.04
C ASP A 20 -0.36 4.67 -5.83
N CYS A 21 -0.58 4.30 -4.57
CA CYS A 21 -1.12 2.99 -4.23
C CYS A 21 -2.59 2.88 -4.67
N PRO A 22 -3.06 1.68 -5.07
CA PRO A 22 -4.47 1.45 -5.30
C PRO A 22 -5.28 1.79 -4.05
N ILE A 23 -6.48 2.32 -4.22
CA ILE A 23 -7.38 2.71 -3.11
C ILE A 23 -8.60 1.80 -2.96
N ASP A 24 -8.88 0.99 -3.98
CA ASP A 24 -10.09 0.17 -4.06
C ASP A 24 -9.77 -1.31 -4.29
N CYS A 25 -10.57 -2.16 -3.65
CA CYS A 25 -10.53 -3.61 -3.79
C CYS A 25 -11.94 -4.19 -3.86
N PRO A 26 -12.13 -5.36 -4.51
CA PRO A 26 -13.36 -6.11 -4.38
C PRO A 26 -13.62 -6.48 -2.91
N LEU A 27 -14.90 -6.47 -2.51
CA LEU A 27 -15.35 -6.85 -1.16
C LEU A 27 -15.47 -8.37 -0.98
N GLU A 28 -14.55 -9.14 -1.57
CA GLU A 28 -14.51 -10.59 -1.42
C GLU A 28 -13.95 -10.96 -0.04
N ASN A 29 -14.66 -11.86 0.66
CA ASN A 29 -14.25 -12.36 1.97
C ASN A 29 -13.33 -13.59 1.82
N ASP A 30 -12.06 -13.35 1.48
CA ASP A 30 -11.00 -14.36 1.39
C ASP A 30 -9.81 -13.96 2.28
N PRO A 31 -9.96 -14.04 3.62
CA PRO A 31 -9.03 -13.39 4.53
C PRO A 31 -7.60 -13.92 4.41
N VAL A 32 -6.62 -13.03 4.58
CA VAL A 32 -5.19 -13.36 4.59
C VAL A 32 -4.47 -12.74 5.78
N CYS A 33 -3.40 -13.40 6.22
CA CYS A 33 -2.57 -12.92 7.32
C CYS A 33 -1.31 -12.26 6.76
N GLY A 34 -1.07 -11.01 7.15
CA GLY A 34 0.18 -10.29 6.91
C GLY A 34 0.92 -9.98 8.21
N LYS A 35 2.20 -9.63 8.12
CA LYS A 35 3.05 -9.29 9.26
C LYS A 35 3.90 -8.07 8.96
N ASP A 36 3.91 -7.10 9.88
CA ASP A 36 4.72 -5.88 9.77
C ASP A 36 6.20 -6.13 10.12
N SER A 37 6.99 -5.05 10.05
CA SER A 37 8.42 -5.07 10.34
C SER A 37 8.74 -5.35 11.83
N ASP A 38 7.81 -5.04 12.73
CA ASP A 38 7.94 -5.25 14.19
C ASP A 38 7.52 -6.67 14.60
N GLY A 39 6.96 -7.45 13.67
CA GLY A 39 6.52 -8.82 13.87
C GLY A 39 5.05 -8.96 14.28
N ASN A 40 4.28 -7.87 14.31
CA ASN A 40 2.85 -7.90 14.57
C ASN A 40 2.10 -8.43 13.34
N GLN A 41 1.05 -9.20 13.59
CA GLN A 41 0.26 -9.84 12.54
C GLN A 41 -1.12 -9.20 12.41
N TYR A 42 -1.57 -8.99 11.17
CA TYR A 42 -2.85 -8.37 10.84
C TYR A 42 -3.59 -9.20 9.80
N THR A 43 -4.89 -9.40 10.02
CA THR A 43 -5.77 -10.02 9.03
C THR A 43 -6.28 -8.95 8.07
N TYR A 44 -6.10 -9.19 6.78
CA TYR A 44 -6.67 -8.40 5.69
C TYR A 44 -7.85 -9.16 5.07
N GLU A 45 -8.86 -8.44 4.60
CA GLU A 45 -10.09 -9.04 4.05
C GLU A 45 -9.83 -9.96 2.86
N ASN A 46 -8.84 -9.60 2.03
CA ASN A 46 -8.33 -10.42 0.95
C ASN A 46 -6.92 -9.96 0.52
N THR A 47 -6.35 -10.66 -0.47
CA THR A 47 -5.02 -10.37 -1.00
C THR A 47 -4.91 -8.97 -1.62
N CYS A 48 -6.00 -8.40 -2.13
CA CYS A 48 -5.98 -7.04 -2.69
C CYS A 48 -5.75 -6.02 -1.57
N PHE A 49 -6.49 -6.11 -0.45
CA PHE A 49 -6.29 -5.22 0.69
C PHE A 49 -4.90 -5.36 1.32
N LEU A 50 -4.36 -6.58 1.39
CA LEU A 50 -2.96 -6.78 1.77
C LEU A 50 -2.00 -6.08 0.79
N GLY A 51 -2.26 -6.15 -0.51
CA GLY A 51 -1.45 -5.46 -1.53
C GLY A 51 -1.48 -3.93 -1.40
N ILE A 52 -2.63 -3.34 -1.09
CA ILE A 52 -2.73 -1.90 -0.77
C ILE A 52 -1.87 -1.58 0.45
N ALA A 53 -1.98 -2.39 1.51
CA ALA A 53 -1.19 -2.19 2.72
C ALA A 53 0.32 -2.28 2.44
N THR A 54 0.78 -3.32 1.74
CA THR A 54 2.19 -3.49 1.35
C THR A 54 2.69 -2.39 0.41
N CYS A 55 1.83 -1.84 -0.44
CA CYS A 55 2.20 -0.69 -1.28
C CYS A 55 2.52 0.55 -0.42
N ASN A 56 1.71 0.80 0.62
CA ASN A 56 1.91 1.94 1.54
C ASN A 56 3.03 1.68 2.56
N ASP A 57 3.21 0.43 2.97
CA ASP A 57 4.26 -0.02 3.87
C ASP A 57 4.93 -1.30 3.34
N PRO A 58 6.06 -1.17 2.62
CA PRO A 58 6.82 -2.30 2.08
C PRO A 58 7.34 -3.29 3.12
N GLY A 59 7.28 -2.94 4.41
CA GLY A 59 7.64 -3.84 5.51
C GLY A 59 6.60 -4.94 5.78
N ILE A 60 5.38 -4.78 5.25
CA ILE A 60 4.31 -5.76 5.42
C ILE A 60 4.52 -6.95 4.48
N THR A 61 4.62 -8.15 5.06
CA THR A 61 4.83 -9.41 4.34
C THR A 61 3.63 -10.35 4.46
N PHE A 62 3.34 -11.09 3.39
CA PHE A 62 2.36 -12.17 3.45
C PHE A 62 2.86 -13.32 4.34
N VAL A 63 1.99 -13.83 5.21
CA VAL A 63 2.28 -14.96 6.11
C VAL A 63 1.56 -16.23 5.66
N LYS A 64 0.23 -16.19 5.60
CA LYS A 64 -0.61 -17.35 5.27
C LYS A 64 -1.97 -16.92 4.72
N LYS A 65 -2.63 -17.85 4.03
CA LYS A 65 -4.07 -17.76 3.77
C LYS A 65 -4.86 -17.95 5.07
N GLY A 66 -6.03 -17.34 5.15
CA GLY A 66 -6.84 -17.29 6.35
C GLY A 66 -6.41 -16.20 7.33
N ARG A 67 -7.19 -16.05 8.39
CA ARG A 67 -6.95 -15.06 9.44
C ARG A 67 -5.66 -15.36 10.23
N CYS A 68 -5.01 -14.29 10.70
CA CYS A 68 -4.13 -14.36 11.86
C CYS A 68 -4.98 -14.68 13.10
#